data_AF-A0A0H3GTX4-F1
#
_entry.id   AF-A0A0H3GTX4-F1
#
_cell.length_a   1.000
_cell.length_b   1.000
_cell.length_c   1.000
_cell.angle_alpha   90.00
_cell.angle_beta   90.00
_cell.angle_gamma   90.00
#
_symmetry.space_group_name_H-M   'P 1'
#
loop_
_entity.id
_entity.type
_entity.pdbx_description
1 polymer ?
#
loop_
_entity_poly.entity_id
_entity_poly.type
_entity_poly.pdbx_seq_one_letter_code
_entity_poly.pdbx_strand_id
1 'polypeptide(L)' 'MGLYVPAKIVDHIIPIDGGDDVLFWPEWNHQPLCQTHHNQKTTQQDPITKANRKAGMYHEQEERAAQRNNWMYEVDHE' A
#
# COMPACT_ATOMS: atom_id res chain seq x y z
N MET A 1 -26.51 5.77 8.85
CA MET A 1 -25.52 6.87 9.00
C MET A 1 -24.21 6.27 9.45
N GLY A 2 -23.11 6.59 8.77
CA GLY A 2 -21.76 6.19 9.21
C GLY A 2 -21.27 7.13 10.30
N LEU A 3 -20.57 6.59 11.30
CA LEU A 3 -19.87 7.39 12.31
C LEU A 3 -18.46 7.68 11.80
N TYR A 4 -18.07 8.95 11.81
CA TYR A 4 -16.68 9.33 11.58
C TYR A 4 -15.88 9.07 12.85
N VAL A 5 -14.92 8.15 12.76
CA VAL A 5 -14.03 7.77 13.87
C VAL A 5 -12.61 8.11 13.44
N PRO A 6 -11.81 8.78 14.30
CA PRO A 6 -10.42 9.10 13.95
C PRO A 6 -9.62 7.82 13.68
N ALA A 7 -8.77 7.90 12.65
CA ALA A 7 -7.81 6.85 12.38
C ALA A 7 -6.79 6.73 13.53
N LYS A 8 -6.40 5.49 13.82
CA LYS A 8 -5.39 5.18 14.85
C LYS A 8 -4.20 4.41 14.26
N ILE A 9 -4.36 3.86 13.07
CA ILE A 9 -3.39 3.00 12.39
C ILE A 9 -3.29 3.50 10.95
N VAL A 10 -2.07 3.56 10.43
CA VAL A 10 -1.81 3.68 8.99
C VAL A 10 -1.40 2.29 8.51
N ASP A 11 -2.10 1.77 7.52
CA ASP A 11 -1.95 0.40 7.03
C ASP A 11 -1.76 0.38 5.52
N HIS A 12 -1.17 -0.68 4.98
CA HIS A 12 -0.95 -0.83 3.55
C HIS A 12 -2.20 -1.40 2.87
N ILE A 13 -2.60 -0.82 1.73
CA ILE A 13 -3.73 -1.29 0.92
C ILE A 13 -3.34 -2.59 0.22
N ILE A 14 -2.23 -2.58 -0.50
CA ILE A 14 -1.58 -3.76 -1.07
C ILE A 14 -0.56 -4.26 -0.06
N PRO A 15 -0.63 -5.55 0.35
CA PRO A 15 0.21 -6.10 1.41
C PRO A 15 1.69 -6.11 1.00
N ILE A 16 2.57 -5.79 1.94
CA ILE A 16 4.03 -5.74 1.80
C ILE A 16 4.72 -6.96 2.43
N ASP A 17 5.96 -7.24 2.01
CA ASP A 17 6.86 -8.24 2.62
C ASP A 17 8.10 -7.56 3.24
N GLY A 18 7.89 -6.89 4.39
CA GLY A 18 8.96 -6.21 5.12
C GLY A 18 9.30 -4.80 4.61
N GLY A 19 10.34 -4.21 5.21
CA GLY A 19 10.71 -2.79 5.01
C GLY A 19 11.31 -2.47 3.63
N ASP A 20 11.85 -3.49 2.95
CA ASP A 20 12.52 -3.34 1.66
C ASP A 20 11.57 -3.53 0.45
N ASP A 21 10.29 -3.81 0.70
CA ASP A 21 9.29 -3.97 -0.36
C ASP A 21 9.08 -2.65 -1.13
N VAL A 22 9.04 -2.73 -2.46
CA VAL A 22 8.78 -1.56 -3.33
C VAL A 22 7.47 -0.85 -2.98
N LEU A 23 6.47 -1.58 -2.50
CA LEU A 23 5.18 -1.04 -2.08
C LEU A 23 5.16 -0.49 -0.64
N PHE A 24 6.29 -0.52 0.08
CA PHE A 24 6.35 -0.04 1.46
C PHE A 24 6.12 1.47 1.57
N TRP A 25 6.74 2.24 0.68
CA TRP A 25 6.83 3.71 0.80
C TRP A 25 5.83 4.54 -0.02
N PRO A 26 5.23 4.08 -1.14
CA PRO A 26 4.31 4.91 -1.90
C PRO A 26 3.12 5.36 -1.05
N GLU A 27 2.88 6.68 -0.99
CA GLU A 27 1.78 7.26 -0.21
C GLU A 27 0.42 6.68 -0.62
N TRP A 28 0.21 6.47 -1.92
CA TRP A 28 -1.03 5.90 -2.45
C TRP A 28 -1.31 4.48 -1.95
N ASN A 29 -0.30 3.76 -1.45
CA ASN A 29 -0.48 2.43 -0.87
C ASN A 29 -0.80 2.48 0.63
N HIS A 30 -0.82 3.65 1.27
CA HIS A 30 -1.16 3.79 2.68
C HIS A 30 -2.61 4.26 2.85
N GLN A 31 -3.30 3.68 3.82
CA GLN A 31 -4.65 4.08 4.22
C GLN A 31 -4.76 4.28 5.74
N PRO A 32 -5.31 5.42 6.19
CA PRO A 32 -5.59 5.65 7.60
C PRO A 32 -6.88 4.93 8.01
N LEU A 33 -6.80 4.06 9.03
CA LEU A 33 -7.93 3.27 9.52
C LEU A 33 -8.12 3.43 11.03
N CYS A 34 -9.39 3.38 11.47
CA CYS A 34 -9.69 3.14 12.88
C CYS A 34 -9.48 1.65 13.21
N GLN A 35 -9.34 1.32 14.49
CA GLN A 35 -9.04 -0.06 14.93
C GLN A 35 -10.04 -1.09 14.39
N THR A 36 -11.33 -0.76 14.36
CA THR A 36 -12.37 -1.68 13.89
C THR A 36 -12.21 -2.01 12.41
N HIS A 37 -12.01 -1.00 11.56
CA HIS A 37 -11.82 -1.21 10.13
C HIS A 37 -10.49 -1.89 9.81
N HIS A 38 -9.44 -1.57 10.57
CA HIS A 38 -8.17 -2.29 10.46
C HIS A 38 -8.36 -3.80 10.75
N ASN A 39 -9.03 -4.15 11.85
CA ASN A 39 -9.30 -5.56 12.18
C ASN A 39 -10.18 -6.26 11.12
N GLN A 40 -11.15 -5.55 10.54
CA GLN A 40 -11.97 -6.07 9.45
C GLN A 40 -11.15 -6.30 8.18
N LYS A 41 -10.27 -5.37 7.83
CA LYS A 41 -9.34 -5.54 6.71
C LYS A 41 -8.46 -6.76 6.90
N THR A 42 -7.82 -6.90 8.07
CA THR A 42 -6.93 -8.03 8.37
C THR A 42 -7.64 -9.39 8.21
N THR A 43 -8.93 -9.46 8.55
CA THR A 43 -9.69 -10.71 8.51
C THR A 43 -10.35 -11.00 7.17
N GLN A 44 -10.80 -9.97 6.45
CA GLN A 44 -11.65 -10.14 5.26
C GLN A 44 -10.95 -9.76 3.95
N GLN A 45 -10.11 -8.72 3.96
CA GLN A 45 -9.51 -8.17 2.74
C GLN A 45 -8.08 -8.66 2.54
N ASP A 46 -7.28 -8.70 3.61
CA ASP A 46 -5.87 -9.10 3.53
C ASP A 46 -5.65 -10.48 2.91
N PRO A 47 -6.45 -11.53 3.19
CA PRO A 47 -6.27 -12.82 2.53
C PRO A 47 -6.43 -12.73 1.00
N ILE A 48 -7.39 -11.92 0.54
CA ILE A 48 -7.68 -11.74 -0.89
C ILE A 48 -6.59 -10.90 -1.54
N THR A 49 -6.21 -9.77 -0.94
CA THR A 49 -5.16 -8.91 -1.50
C THR A 49 -3.80 -9.61 -1.51
N LYS A 50 -3.49 -10.45 -0.51
CA LYS A 50 -2.29 -11.31 -0.52
C LYS A 50 -2.34 -12.34 -1.64
N ALA A 51 -3.48 -12.98 -1.86
CA ALA A 51 -3.67 -13.91 -2.98
C ALA A 51 -3.52 -13.22 -4.34
N ASN A 52 -4.12 -12.04 -4.50
CA ASN A 52 -4.01 -11.23 -5.72
C ASN A 52 -2.57 -10.79 -6.00
N ARG A 53 -1.82 -10.39 -4.95
CA ARG A 53 -0.40 -10.06 -5.10
C ARG A 53 0.41 -11.26 -5.55
N LYS A 54 0.19 -12.43 -4.93
CA LYS A 54 0.83 -13.68 -5.35
C LYS A 54 0.47 -14.09 -6.79
N ALA A 55 -0.72 -13.72 -7.25
CA ALA A 55 -1.17 -13.92 -8.62
C ALA A 55 -0.64 -12.87 -9.62
N GLY A 56 0.18 -11.90 -9.18
CA GLY A 56 0.76 -10.87 -10.04
C GLY A 56 -0.22 -9.76 -10.45
N MET A 57 -1.38 -9.66 -9.78
CA MET A 57 -2.41 -8.67 -10.16
C MET A 57 -2.00 -7.21 -9.91
N TYR A 58 -0.93 -6.98 -9.13
CA TYR A 58 -0.44 -5.65 -8.78
C TYR A 58 0.86 -5.27 -9.49
N HIS A 59 1.21 -5.97 -10.58
CA HIS A 59 2.48 -5.77 -11.27
C HIS A 59 2.72 -4.32 -11.70
N GLU A 60 1.72 -3.66 -12.31
CA GLU A 60 1.83 -2.25 -12.73
C GLU A 60 2.06 -1.32 -11.53
N GLN A 61 1.41 -1.59 -10.40
CA GLN A 61 1.59 -0.82 -9.18
C GLN A 61 2.98 -1.02 -8.59
N GLU A 62 3.51 -2.24 -8.64
CA GLU A 62 4.88 -2.57 -8.22
C GLU A 62 5.92 -1.87 -9.11
N GLU A 63 5.74 -1.88 -10.43
CA GLU A 63 6.62 -1.18 -11.38
C GLU A 63 6.61 0.34 -11.14
N ARG A 64 5.41 0.92 -11.01
CA ARG A 64 5.25 2.34 -10.69
C ARG A 64 5.91 2.70 -9.35
N ALA A 65 5.80 1.82 -8.36
CA ALA A 65 6.42 2.03 -7.06
C ALA A 65 7.95 1.93 -7.11
N ALA A 66 8.49 1.01 -7.91
CA ALA A 66 9.94 0.89 -8.14
C ALA A 66 10.50 2.14 -8.83
N GLN A 67 9.73 2.75 -9.73
CA GLN A 67 10.11 3.98 -10.44
C GLN A 67 9.88 5.27 -9.63
N ARG A 68 9.40 5.19 -8.38
CA ARG A 68 9.03 6.37 -7.57
C ARG A 68 10.16 7.41 -7.47
N ASN A 69 11.41 6.98 -7.43
CA ASN A 69 12.56 7.87 -7.28
C ASN A 69 13.25 8.19 -8.61
N ASN A 70 12.70 7.80 -9.77
CA ASN A 70 13.35 8.05 -11.06
C ASN A 70 13.57 9.56 -11.32
N TRP A 71 12.67 10.40 -10.81
CA TRP A 71 12.80 11.86 -10.90
C TRP A 71 14.11 12.39 -10.31
N MET A 72 14.72 11.69 -9.34
CA MET A 72 16.01 12.11 -8.76
C MET A 72 17.17 12.00 -9.76
N TYR A 73 17.05 11.16 -10.79
CA TYR A 73 18.09 10.94 -11.80
C TYR A 73 17.84 11.68 -13.11
N GLU A 74 16.66 12.27 -13.30
CA GLU A 74 16.33 13.05 -14.48
C GLU A 74 16.84 14.51 -14.39
N VAL A 75 17.19 14.98 -13.18
CA VAL A 75 17.60 16.38 -12.93
C VAL A 75 19.07 16.68 -13.28
N ASP A 76 19.87 15.67 -13.63
CA ASP A 76 21.30 15.85 -13.99
C ASP A 76 21.54 16.12 -15.49
N HIS A 77 20.47 16.37 -16.26
CA HIS A 77 20.55 16.70 -17.69
C HIS A 77 19.98 18.10 -18.00
N GLU A 78 20.59 19.16 -17.46
CA GLU A 78 20.48 20.53 -17.99
C GLU A 78 21.76 21.35 -17.80
#